data_AF-V6LF15-F1
#
_entry.id   AF-V6LF15-F1
#
_cell.length_a   1.000
_cell.length_b   1.000
_cell.length_c   1.000
_cell.angle_alpha   90.00
_cell.angle_beta   90.00
_cell.angle_gamma   90.00
#
_symmetry.space_group_name_H-M   'P 1'
#
loop_
_entity.id
_entity.type
_entity.pdbx_description
1 polymer ?
#
loop_
_entity_poly.entity_id
_entity_poly.type
_entity_poly.pdbx_seq_one_letter_code
_entity_poly.pdbx_strand_id
1 'polypeptide(L)'
;MNPYICPTKTCPEGTVCPTADKTNPQMCQACEIFNCRKCQSYSRGKCQACRYGYYLESNTCKACKENCENCGSRGCFNCIPGYLVKDGQCVKCVQDCNICFGEWACKECNQGFFKDRFYNCQPCAPGCSECTSKWSCSRCLPDHNFINKVCQKCPENCINCEDNKCYECVDGYRAIKDVCLPCPESCKKCSSHQECQICKDGYLLDMKSNTCTLCKANCRACSSKDVCGLCKDHHDLVGGECVPSECNTNNLCGPTQFCDAKSTGSTCVNCMEGCDSCKTLEVCSRCSTGYLKQDDRCLKCAPNCQQCSVVDTCNQCLTGYRFTNDQQCVKDQCENKRGCSQGKSCKELDSGNICIQCPDLCKVCSDTDTCTECLKYARFTLDKKCVEDQCQQNISQFAGFYCKVQDNGNSWEQCPANCFTCDSKTVCTQCKDNAPPVDGACVIQNNQISNGSMIGIVVGIIAVVGIVIGGVVYAVQMKKKSNLVQKNSNVKPNKQNIQFQIDESVRILTKTE
;
A
#
# COMPACT_ATOMS: atom_id res chain seq x y z
N MET A 1 -25.32 -39.18 -24.64
CA MET A 1 -25.56 -39.37 -23.19
C MET A 1 -25.39 -38.05 -22.46
N ASN A 2 -26.25 -37.74 -21.49
CA ASN A 2 -26.16 -36.52 -20.70
C ASN A 2 -25.03 -36.66 -19.65
N PRO A 3 -23.98 -35.80 -19.67
CA PRO A 3 -22.82 -35.93 -18.77
C PRO A 3 -23.14 -35.57 -17.31
N TYR A 4 -24.33 -35.03 -17.06
CA TYR A 4 -24.81 -34.63 -15.74
C TYR A 4 -25.62 -35.72 -15.03
N ILE A 5 -25.71 -36.93 -15.59
CA ILE A 5 -26.37 -38.08 -14.95
C ILE A 5 -25.35 -38.92 -14.18
N CYS A 6 -25.58 -39.11 -12.90
CA CYS A 6 -24.73 -39.83 -11.96
C CYS A 6 -25.53 -40.99 -11.32
N PRO A 7 -24.89 -42.00 -10.70
CA PRO A 7 -23.46 -42.15 -10.45
C PRO A 7 -22.67 -42.76 -11.63
N THR A 8 -23.30 -42.98 -12.80
CA THR A 8 -22.62 -43.51 -13.99
C THR A 8 -21.58 -42.55 -14.57
N LYS A 9 -21.77 -41.24 -14.34
CA LYS A 9 -20.76 -40.19 -14.54
C LYS A 9 -20.51 -39.44 -13.23
N THR A 10 -19.31 -38.91 -13.10
CA THR A 10 -18.94 -38.05 -11.97
C THR A 10 -19.54 -36.67 -12.17
N CYS A 11 -20.22 -36.18 -11.14
CA CYS A 11 -20.76 -34.83 -11.13
C CYS A 11 -19.65 -33.77 -11.20
N PRO A 12 -19.82 -32.69 -11.98
CA PRO A 12 -18.85 -31.61 -12.05
C PRO A 12 -18.74 -30.85 -10.72
N GLU A 13 -17.68 -30.06 -10.58
CA GLU A 13 -17.48 -29.20 -9.41
C GLU A 13 -18.69 -28.29 -9.14
N GLY A 14 -19.01 -28.12 -7.86
CA GLY A 14 -20.18 -27.38 -7.40
C GLY A 14 -21.49 -28.13 -7.49
N THR A 15 -21.45 -29.42 -7.81
CA THR A 15 -22.63 -30.30 -7.81
C THR A 15 -22.36 -31.59 -7.04
N VAL A 16 -23.43 -32.27 -6.62
CA VAL A 16 -23.37 -33.53 -5.91
C VAL A 16 -24.36 -34.52 -6.51
N CYS A 17 -24.02 -35.81 -6.44
CA CYS A 17 -24.94 -36.85 -6.88
C CYS A 17 -25.98 -37.13 -5.78
N PRO A 18 -27.29 -37.03 -6.07
CA PRO A 18 -28.33 -37.26 -5.07
C PRO A 18 -28.52 -38.74 -4.69
N THR A 19 -27.92 -39.66 -5.45
CA THR A 19 -28.05 -41.11 -5.23
C THR A 19 -26.73 -41.84 -5.47
N ALA A 20 -26.45 -42.88 -4.71
CA ALA A 20 -25.33 -43.81 -4.97
C ALA A 20 -25.78 -45.05 -5.76
N ASP A 21 -27.08 -45.21 -5.99
CA ASP A 21 -27.66 -46.35 -6.68
C ASP A 21 -27.40 -46.27 -8.20
N LYS A 22 -26.66 -47.24 -8.73
CA LYS A 22 -26.35 -47.33 -10.17
C LYS A 22 -27.56 -47.75 -11.00
N THR A 23 -28.57 -48.38 -10.41
CA THR A 23 -29.78 -48.85 -11.10
C THR A 23 -30.81 -47.75 -11.28
N ASN A 24 -30.70 -46.65 -10.51
CA ASN A 24 -31.55 -45.47 -10.62
C ASN A 24 -30.70 -44.19 -10.79
N PRO A 25 -30.08 -43.96 -11.95
CA PRO A 25 -29.28 -42.77 -12.19
C PRO A 25 -30.12 -41.50 -12.15
N GLN A 26 -29.59 -40.47 -11.50
CA GLN A 26 -30.23 -39.17 -11.38
C GLN A 26 -29.30 -38.05 -11.83
N MET A 27 -29.88 -36.90 -12.10
CA MET A 27 -29.11 -35.73 -12.47
C MET A 27 -28.42 -35.12 -11.26
N CYS A 28 -27.18 -34.65 -11.47
CA CYS A 28 -26.42 -33.92 -10.47
C CYS A 28 -27.20 -32.69 -9.98
N GLN A 29 -27.10 -32.41 -8.69
CA GLN A 29 -27.74 -31.27 -8.06
C GLN A 29 -26.70 -30.24 -7.63
N ALA A 30 -26.98 -28.95 -7.87
CA ALA A 30 -26.09 -27.88 -7.44
C ALA A 30 -26.00 -27.80 -5.90
N CYS A 31 -24.80 -27.52 -5.41
CA CYS A 31 -24.60 -27.13 -4.02
C CYS A 31 -25.29 -25.80 -3.75
N GLU A 32 -25.90 -25.66 -2.57
CA GLU A 32 -26.66 -24.45 -2.21
C GLU A 32 -25.74 -23.32 -1.71
N ILE A 33 -24.50 -23.64 -1.30
CA ILE A 33 -23.48 -22.66 -0.93
C ILE A 33 -22.73 -22.21 -2.20
N PHE A 34 -22.70 -20.91 -2.45
CA PHE A 34 -21.96 -20.33 -3.57
C PHE A 34 -20.47 -20.57 -3.42
N ASN A 35 -19.80 -20.73 -4.56
CA ASN A 35 -18.38 -21.07 -4.63
C ASN A 35 -18.01 -22.34 -3.86
N CYS A 36 -18.99 -23.18 -3.50
CA CYS A 36 -18.71 -24.51 -3.00
C CYS A 36 -18.28 -25.40 -4.17
N ARG A 37 -17.18 -26.13 -3.98
CA ARG A 37 -16.70 -27.14 -4.94
C ARG A 37 -17.35 -28.50 -4.67
N LYS A 38 -17.56 -28.84 -3.39
CA LYS A 38 -18.13 -30.11 -2.96
C LYS A 38 -18.99 -29.93 -1.72
N CYS A 39 -20.25 -30.34 -1.78
CA CYS A 39 -21.19 -30.36 -0.66
C CYS A 39 -21.52 -31.80 -0.23
N GLN A 40 -22.14 -31.96 0.94
CA GLN A 40 -22.60 -33.25 1.44
C GLN A 40 -23.75 -33.80 0.58
N SER A 41 -23.74 -35.10 0.28
CA SER A 41 -24.78 -35.73 -0.57
C SER A 41 -26.18 -35.69 0.03
N TYR A 42 -26.29 -35.75 1.36
CA TYR A 42 -27.56 -35.67 2.09
C TYR A 42 -27.93 -34.25 2.54
N SER A 43 -27.07 -33.24 2.28
CA SER A 43 -27.33 -31.85 2.63
C SER A 43 -26.54 -30.90 1.73
N ARG A 44 -27.19 -30.41 0.67
CA ARG A 44 -26.56 -29.52 -0.33
C ARG A 44 -26.14 -28.16 0.23
N GLY A 45 -26.75 -27.74 1.34
CA GLY A 45 -26.39 -26.57 2.12
C GLY A 45 -25.17 -26.73 3.03
N LYS A 46 -24.53 -27.91 3.09
CA LYS A 46 -23.29 -28.11 3.85
C LYS A 46 -22.09 -28.25 2.92
N CYS A 47 -21.26 -27.21 2.85
CA CYS A 47 -20.07 -27.21 2.02
C CYS A 47 -18.91 -27.92 2.71
N GLN A 48 -18.26 -28.86 2.00
CA GLN A 48 -17.09 -29.60 2.47
C GLN A 48 -15.78 -28.98 1.98
N ALA A 49 -15.80 -28.40 0.78
CA ALA A 49 -14.65 -27.73 0.18
C ALA A 49 -15.12 -26.63 -0.76
N CYS A 50 -14.49 -25.46 -0.69
CA CYS A 50 -14.73 -24.35 -1.61
C CYS A 50 -13.94 -24.52 -2.92
N ARG A 51 -14.35 -23.77 -3.95
CA ARG A 51 -13.61 -23.62 -5.22
C ARG A 51 -12.28 -22.91 -4.94
N TYR A 52 -11.30 -23.11 -5.82
CA TYR A 52 -10.02 -22.38 -5.74
C TYR A 52 -10.25 -20.87 -5.74
N GLY A 53 -9.44 -20.15 -4.98
CA GLY A 53 -9.63 -18.72 -4.69
C GLY A 53 -10.66 -18.44 -3.59
N TYR A 54 -11.20 -19.46 -2.91
CA TYR A 54 -12.12 -19.32 -1.78
C TYR A 54 -11.73 -20.23 -0.62
N TYR A 55 -12.02 -19.80 0.61
CA TYR A 55 -11.82 -20.59 1.82
C TYR A 55 -13.12 -20.76 2.59
N LEU A 56 -13.26 -21.90 3.28
CA LEU A 56 -14.45 -22.24 4.05
C LEU A 56 -14.41 -21.58 5.43
N GLU A 57 -15.39 -20.75 5.74
CA GLU A 57 -15.56 -20.13 7.05
C GLU A 57 -17.05 -20.15 7.43
N SER A 58 -17.39 -20.74 8.58
CA SER A 58 -18.77 -20.83 9.07
C SER A 58 -19.77 -21.35 8.02
N ASN A 59 -19.38 -22.39 7.26
CA ASN A 59 -20.17 -23.00 6.17
C ASN A 59 -20.40 -22.10 4.93
N THR A 60 -19.67 -20.99 4.81
CA THR A 60 -19.68 -20.09 3.64
C THR A 60 -18.31 -20.08 2.97
N CYS A 61 -18.28 -19.90 1.64
CA CYS A 61 -17.03 -19.80 0.90
C CYS A 61 -16.68 -18.32 0.67
N LYS A 62 -15.68 -17.84 1.42
CA LYS A 62 -15.20 -16.46 1.33
C LYS A 62 -14.05 -16.35 0.35
N ALA A 63 -14.06 -15.30 -0.46
CA ALA A 63 -13.01 -15.06 -1.44
C ALA A 63 -11.67 -14.83 -0.74
N CYS A 64 -10.62 -15.38 -1.32
CA CYS A 64 -9.25 -15.05 -0.98
C CYS A 64 -8.90 -13.62 -1.45
N LYS A 65 -7.83 -13.06 -0.88
CA LYS A 65 -7.23 -11.82 -1.40
C LYS A 65 -6.71 -12.03 -2.83
N GLU A 66 -6.54 -10.93 -3.57
CA GLU A 66 -6.10 -10.97 -4.97
C GLU A 66 -4.84 -11.83 -5.18
N ASN A 67 -4.82 -12.55 -6.32
CA ASN A 67 -3.74 -13.46 -6.74
C ASN A 67 -3.49 -14.65 -5.79
N CYS A 68 -4.34 -14.87 -4.79
CA CYS A 68 -4.24 -16.01 -3.91
C CYS A 68 -5.10 -17.18 -4.40
N GLU A 69 -4.48 -18.35 -4.56
CA GLU A 69 -5.17 -19.57 -4.98
C GLU A 69 -5.80 -20.31 -3.79
N ASN A 70 -5.07 -20.38 -2.67
CA ASN A 70 -5.52 -21.05 -1.45
C ASN A 70 -5.21 -20.19 -0.23
N CYS A 71 -6.22 -19.90 0.60
CA CYS A 71 -6.07 -19.06 1.79
C CYS A 71 -6.83 -19.63 2.99
N GLY A 72 -6.59 -19.03 4.15
CA GLY A 72 -7.47 -19.09 5.30
C GLY A 72 -7.79 -17.68 5.80
N SER A 73 -8.46 -17.58 6.95
CA SER A 73 -8.86 -16.29 7.53
C SER A 73 -7.68 -15.36 7.88
N ARG A 74 -6.48 -15.91 8.04
CA ARG A 74 -5.27 -15.16 8.42
C ARG A 74 -4.39 -14.74 7.25
N GLY A 75 -4.65 -15.23 6.02
CA GLY A 75 -3.82 -14.91 4.86
C GLY A 75 -3.76 -16.02 3.82
N CYS A 76 -2.97 -15.77 2.79
CA CYS A 76 -2.73 -16.70 1.69
C CYS A 76 -1.72 -17.78 2.08
N PHE A 77 -1.99 -19.03 1.70
CA PHE A 77 -1.06 -20.16 1.84
C PHE A 77 -0.30 -20.42 0.54
N ASN A 78 -0.99 -20.33 -0.61
CA ASN A 78 -0.40 -20.48 -1.94
C ASN A 78 -1.01 -19.45 -2.90
N CYS A 79 -0.15 -18.79 -3.67
CA CYS A 79 -0.57 -17.86 -4.71
C CYS A 79 -0.79 -18.56 -6.04
N ILE A 80 -1.50 -17.90 -6.95
CA ILE A 80 -1.57 -18.34 -8.35
C ILE A 80 -0.15 -18.32 -8.97
N PRO A 81 0.10 -19.12 -10.04
CA PRO A 81 1.32 -19.05 -10.85
C PRO A 81 1.83 -17.63 -11.11
N GLY A 82 3.12 -17.41 -10.88
CA GLY A 82 3.79 -16.11 -11.05
C GLY A 82 3.76 -15.17 -9.84
N TYR A 83 3.28 -15.65 -8.69
CA TYR A 83 3.27 -14.92 -7.42
C TYR A 83 3.85 -15.78 -6.29
N LEU A 84 4.46 -15.13 -5.30
CA LEU A 84 4.97 -15.76 -4.08
C LEU A 84 4.26 -15.22 -2.85
N VAL A 85 4.14 -16.04 -1.80
CA VAL A 85 3.55 -15.62 -0.53
C VAL A 85 4.59 -14.86 0.29
N LYS A 86 4.31 -13.60 0.62
CA LYS A 86 5.07 -12.75 1.53
C LYS A 86 4.12 -12.12 2.54
N ASP A 87 4.34 -12.37 3.83
CA ASP A 87 3.50 -11.87 4.92
C ASP A 87 1.99 -12.15 4.74
N GLY A 88 1.66 -13.35 4.22
CA GLY A 88 0.28 -13.76 3.95
C GLY A 88 -0.38 -13.08 2.74
N GLN A 89 0.39 -12.37 1.92
CA GLN A 89 -0.06 -11.72 0.68
C GLN A 89 0.70 -12.24 -0.53
N CYS A 90 0.11 -12.11 -1.71
CA CYS A 90 0.72 -12.53 -2.96
C CYS A 90 1.47 -11.37 -3.62
N VAL A 91 2.78 -11.51 -3.73
CA VAL A 91 3.66 -10.55 -4.40
C VAL A 91 4.12 -11.15 -5.72
N LYS A 92 4.10 -10.34 -6.78
CA LYS A 92 4.44 -10.77 -8.13
C LYS A 92 5.92 -11.18 -8.21
N CYS A 93 6.20 -12.29 -8.87
CA CYS A 93 7.56 -12.71 -9.20
C CYS A 93 8.22 -11.78 -10.23
N VAL A 94 9.54 -11.94 -10.40
CA VAL A 94 10.27 -11.39 -11.56
C VAL A 94 9.64 -11.84 -12.88
N GLN A 95 9.85 -11.06 -13.95
CA GLN A 95 9.23 -11.28 -15.26
C GLN A 95 9.41 -12.72 -15.77
N ASP A 96 8.36 -13.24 -16.40
CA ASP A 96 8.32 -14.56 -17.05
C ASP A 96 8.62 -15.74 -16.11
N CYS A 97 8.45 -15.54 -14.81
CA CYS A 97 8.66 -16.54 -13.78
C CYS A 97 7.34 -17.10 -13.25
N ASN A 98 7.25 -18.43 -13.16
CA ASN A 98 6.12 -19.15 -12.61
C ASN A 98 6.26 -19.36 -11.10
N ILE A 99 7.45 -19.79 -10.66
CA ILE A 99 7.80 -19.97 -9.25
C ILE A 99 9.12 -19.27 -8.99
N CYS A 100 9.16 -18.31 -8.06
CA CYS A 100 10.37 -17.57 -7.71
C CYS A 100 10.86 -17.87 -6.29
N PHE A 101 12.15 -17.66 -6.04
CA PHE A 101 12.77 -17.65 -4.71
C PHE A 101 13.07 -16.21 -4.33
N GLY A 102 12.24 -15.64 -3.46
CA GLY A 102 12.21 -14.19 -3.26
C GLY A 102 11.78 -13.45 -4.54
N GLU A 103 11.92 -12.13 -4.53
CA GLU A 103 11.39 -11.28 -5.61
C GLU A 103 12.27 -11.26 -6.88
N TRP A 104 13.54 -11.66 -6.79
CA TRP A 104 14.54 -11.39 -7.82
C TRP A 104 15.10 -12.62 -8.55
N ALA A 105 14.85 -13.83 -8.05
CA ALA A 105 15.41 -15.06 -8.63
C ALA A 105 14.30 -16.02 -9.03
N CYS A 106 14.30 -16.48 -10.28
CA CYS A 106 13.33 -17.46 -10.73
C CYS A 106 13.77 -18.90 -10.44
N LYS A 107 12.89 -19.69 -9.84
CA LYS A 107 13.08 -21.13 -9.64
C LYS A 107 12.59 -21.90 -10.87
N GLU A 108 11.37 -21.61 -11.31
CA GLU A 108 10.71 -22.22 -12.47
C GLU A 108 10.10 -21.12 -13.34
N CYS A 109 10.45 -21.12 -14.63
CA CYS A 109 9.95 -20.13 -15.57
C CYS A 109 8.53 -20.45 -16.03
N ASN A 110 7.84 -19.43 -16.55
CA ASN A 110 6.57 -19.62 -17.23
C ASN A 110 6.74 -20.57 -18.43
N GLN A 111 5.62 -21.20 -18.82
CA GLN A 111 5.57 -22.04 -20.01
C GLN A 111 6.13 -21.27 -21.22
N GLY A 112 7.03 -21.90 -21.97
CA GLY A 112 7.72 -21.30 -23.11
C GLY A 112 9.01 -20.56 -22.78
N PHE A 113 9.48 -20.64 -21.53
CA PHE A 113 10.75 -20.05 -21.09
C PHE A 113 11.63 -21.07 -20.36
N PHE A 114 12.94 -20.91 -20.49
CA PHE A 114 13.95 -21.66 -19.73
C PHE A 114 14.74 -20.72 -18.83
N LYS A 115 15.26 -21.27 -17.74
CA LYS A 115 16.07 -20.53 -16.78
C LYS A 115 17.52 -20.47 -17.24
N ASP A 116 18.09 -19.28 -17.29
CA ASP A 116 19.51 -19.07 -17.57
C ASP A 116 20.40 -19.24 -16.32
N ARG A 117 21.72 -19.08 -16.50
CA ARG A 117 22.70 -19.21 -15.40
C ARG A 117 22.57 -18.16 -14.30
N PHE A 118 21.80 -17.08 -14.54
CA PHE A 118 21.57 -15.98 -13.63
C PHE A 118 20.17 -16.04 -13.00
N TYR A 119 19.46 -17.16 -13.14
CA TYR A 119 18.09 -17.36 -12.64
C TYR A 119 17.05 -16.44 -13.30
N ASN A 120 17.33 -15.92 -14.49
CA ASN A 120 16.36 -15.19 -15.30
C ASN A 120 15.71 -16.13 -16.32
N CYS A 121 14.49 -15.79 -16.72
CA CYS A 121 13.75 -16.57 -17.70
C CYS A 121 13.98 -16.03 -19.11
N GLN A 122 14.43 -16.91 -19.99
CA GLN A 122 14.71 -16.63 -21.40
C GLN A 122 13.75 -17.43 -22.27
N PRO A 123 13.26 -16.86 -23.38
CA PRO A 123 12.28 -17.54 -24.23
C PRO A 123 12.87 -18.78 -24.90
N CYS A 124 12.07 -19.85 -24.96
CA CYS A 124 12.33 -21.02 -25.78
C CYS A 124 12.22 -20.69 -27.28
N ALA A 125 12.57 -21.65 -28.14
CA ALA A 125 12.22 -21.58 -29.55
C ALA A 125 10.68 -21.45 -29.72
N PRO A 126 10.20 -20.77 -30.78
CA PRO A 126 8.76 -20.67 -31.06
C PRO A 126 8.07 -22.04 -31.07
N GLY A 127 6.86 -22.10 -30.51
CA GLY A 127 6.09 -23.34 -30.42
C GLY A 127 6.51 -24.30 -29.30
N CYS A 128 7.59 -24.01 -28.57
CA CYS A 128 8.09 -24.84 -27.48
C CYS A 128 7.50 -24.41 -26.12
N SER A 129 7.04 -25.37 -25.30
CA SER A 129 6.54 -25.12 -23.94
C SER A 129 7.57 -25.39 -22.85
N GLU A 130 8.45 -26.37 -23.04
CA GLU A 130 9.51 -26.72 -22.10
C GLU A 130 10.82 -26.90 -22.87
N CYS A 131 11.86 -26.17 -22.47
CA CYS A 131 13.19 -26.28 -23.06
C CYS A 131 14.30 -26.13 -22.00
N THR A 132 15.48 -26.66 -22.28
CA THR A 132 16.70 -26.49 -21.44
C THR A 132 17.62 -25.39 -21.96
N SER A 133 17.41 -24.99 -23.21
CA SER A 133 18.08 -23.87 -23.86
C SER A 133 17.23 -23.41 -25.05
N LYS A 134 17.60 -22.30 -25.67
CA LYS A 134 16.96 -21.76 -26.88
C LYS A 134 16.79 -22.80 -28.01
N TRP A 135 17.64 -23.83 -28.08
CA TRP A 135 17.67 -24.81 -29.17
C TRP A 135 17.24 -26.22 -28.76
N SER A 136 16.97 -26.47 -27.47
CA SER A 136 16.70 -27.81 -26.95
C SER A 136 15.30 -27.87 -26.34
N CYS A 137 14.30 -28.06 -27.20
CA CYS A 137 12.91 -28.21 -26.80
C CYS A 137 12.61 -29.67 -26.40
N SER A 138 12.05 -29.87 -25.21
CA SER A 138 11.61 -31.19 -24.72
C SER A 138 10.10 -31.38 -24.84
N ARG A 139 9.32 -30.29 -24.91
CA ARG A 139 7.87 -30.34 -25.05
C ARG A 139 7.34 -29.14 -25.84
N CYS A 140 6.38 -29.37 -26.72
CA CYS A 140 5.74 -28.31 -27.49
C CYS A 140 4.57 -27.66 -26.73
N LEU A 141 4.18 -26.44 -27.11
CA LEU A 141 2.97 -25.78 -26.64
C LEU A 141 1.73 -26.65 -26.95
N PRO A 142 0.63 -26.51 -26.19
CA PRO A 142 -0.64 -27.11 -26.57
C PRO A 142 -0.97 -26.70 -28.00
N ASP A 143 -1.47 -27.61 -28.83
CA ASP A 143 -1.67 -27.44 -30.29
C ASP A 143 -0.42 -27.51 -31.19
N HIS A 144 0.76 -27.80 -30.62
CA HIS A 144 1.99 -28.07 -31.36
C HIS A 144 2.50 -29.49 -31.13
N ASN A 145 3.24 -30.03 -32.11
CA ASN A 145 3.96 -31.29 -31.96
C ASN A 145 5.33 -31.26 -32.62
N PHE A 146 6.15 -32.27 -32.27
CA PHE A 146 7.46 -32.46 -32.86
C PHE A 146 7.34 -32.95 -34.31
N ILE A 147 7.48 -32.04 -35.26
CA ILE A 147 7.55 -32.34 -36.69
C ILE A 147 8.98 -32.04 -37.15
N ASN A 148 9.69 -33.06 -37.64
CA ASN A 148 11.12 -32.96 -37.99
C ASN A 148 12.01 -32.45 -36.83
N LYS A 149 11.75 -32.92 -35.59
CA LYS A 149 12.45 -32.53 -34.36
C LYS A 149 12.30 -31.05 -33.95
N VAL A 150 11.36 -30.32 -34.56
CA VAL A 150 11.02 -28.94 -34.21
C VAL A 150 9.55 -28.88 -33.82
N CYS A 151 9.20 -28.06 -32.83
CA CYS A 151 7.81 -27.83 -32.49
C CYS A 151 7.13 -27.02 -33.59
N GLN A 152 6.16 -27.64 -34.24
CA GLN A 152 5.35 -27.02 -35.27
C GLN A 152 3.89 -27.11 -34.88
N LYS A 153 3.13 -26.07 -35.23
CA LYS A 153 1.71 -26.04 -34.97
C LYS A 153 1.01 -27.15 -35.73
N CYS A 154 0.13 -27.88 -35.05
CA CYS A 154 -0.71 -28.87 -35.68
C CYS A 154 -1.70 -28.22 -36.67
N PRO A 155 -2.27 -29.02 -37.59
CA PRO A 155 -3.39 -28.57 -38.43
C PRO A 155 -4.52 -27.96 -37.59
N GLU A 156 -5.32 -27.07 -38.18
CA GLU A 156 -6.39 -26.40 -37.45
C GLU A 156 -7.30 -27.37 -36.69
N ASN A 157 -7.69 -26.98 -35.47
CA ASN A 157 -8.57 -27.74 -34.57
C ASN A 157 -7.99 -29.08 -34.07
N CYS A 158 -6.69 -29.31 -34.25
CA CYS A 158 -5.98 -30.48 -33.77
C CYS A 158 -5.20 -30.20 -32.48
N ILE A 159 -5.33 -31.07 -31.48
CA ILE A 159 -4.54 -31.06 -30.24
C ILE A 159 -3.25 -31.86 -30.42
N ASN A 160 -3.31 -33.02 -31.08
CA ASN A 160 -2.20 -33.95 -31.20
C ASN A 160 -2.07 -34.48 -32.64
N CYS A 161 -0.93 -34.20 -33.29
CA CYS A 161 -0.62 -34.58 -34.66
C CYS A 161 0.78 -35.22 -34.88
N GLU A 162 0.93 -36.08 -35.88
CA GLU A 162 2.22 -36.62 -36.34
C GLU A 162 2.27 -36.54 -37.87
N ASP A 163 3.35 -36.02 -38.46
CA ASP A 163 3.50 -35.88 -39.92
C ASP A 163 2.27 -35.27 -40.63
N ASN A 164 1.70 -34.20 -40.07
CA ASN A 164 0.46 -33.52 -40.49
C ASN A 164 -0.84 -34.34 -40.37
N LYS A 165 -0.82 -35.51 -39.74
CA LYS A 165 -2.01 -36.30 -39.41
C LYS A 165 -2.48 -36.00 -38.00
N CYS A 166 -3.77 -35.79 -37.79
CA CYS A 166 -4.33 -35.51 -36.47
C CYS A 166 -4.97 -36.75 -35.82
N TYR A 167 -4.63 -36.99 -34.56
CA TYR A 167 -5.16 -38.11 -33.75
C TYR A 167 -6.10 -37.65 -32.64
N GLU A 168 -5.99 -36.40 -32.21
CA GLU A 168 -6.85 -35.82 -31.18
C GLU A 168 -7.27 -34.42 -31.58
N CYS A 169 -8.59 -34.19 -31.66
CA CYS A 169 -9.15 -32.90 -32.02
C CYS A 169 -9.66 -32.16 -30.78
N VAL A 170 -9.75 -30.84 -30.89
CA VAL A 170 -10.40 -30.02 -29.87
C VAL A 170 -11.89 -30.39 -29.75
N ASP A 171 -12.49 -30.12 -28.58
CA ASP A 171 -13.92 -30.35 -28.37
C ASP A 171 -14.75 -29.67 -29.48
N GLY A 172 -15.75 -30.38 -29.99
CA GLY A 172 -16.55 -29.96 -31.15
C GLY A 172 -15.97 -30.38 -32.51
N TYR A 173 -14.83 -31.08 -32.55
CA TYR A 173 -14.26 -31.65 -33.76
C TYR A 173 -13.95 -33.14 -33.58
N ARG A 174 -13.81 -33.86 -34.70
CA ARG A 174 -13.48 -35.28 -34.73
C ARG A 174 -12.50 -35.60 -35.84
N ALA A 175 -11.53 -36.45 -35.54
CA ALA A 175 -10.60 -36.98 -36.52
C ALA A 175 -11.35 -37.91 -37.49
N ILE A 176 -11.34 -37.54 -38.78
CA ILE A 176 -11.89 -38.34 -39.89
C ILE A 176 -10.83 -38.33 -40.98
N LYS A 177 -10.27 -39.51 -41.30
CA LYS A 177 -9.14 -39.67 -42.24
C LYS A 177 -7.99 -38.70 -41.92
N ASP A 178 -7.56 -38.72 -40.66
CA ASP A 178 -6.45 -37.92 -40.13
C ASP A 178 -6.66 -36.38 -40.13
N VAL A 179 -7.88 -35.90 -40.42
CA VAL A 179 -8.22 -34.46 -40.40
C VAL A 179 -9.34 -34.19 -39.38
N CYS A 180 -9.24 -33.09 -38.64
CA CYS A 180 -10.29 -32.65 -37.72
C CYS A 180 -11.42 -31.99 -38.47
N LEU A 181 -12.56 -32.67 -38.54
CA LEU A 181 -13.79 -32.13 -39.11
C LEU A 181 -14.75 -31.73 -37.99
N PRO A 182 -15.53 -30.64 -38.18
CA PRO A 182 -16.46 -30.17 -37.17
C PRO A 182 -17.55 -31.21 -36.91
N CYS A 183 -17.90 -31.38 -35.64
CA CYS A 183 -19.11 -32.07 -35.22
C CYS A 183 -20.36 -31.27 -35.63
N PRO A 184 -21.56 -31.89 -35.61
CA PRO A 184 -22.83 -31.17 -35.78
C PRO A 184 -22.94 -29.96 -34.85
N GLU A 185 -23.76 -28.97 -35.24
CA GLU A 185 -23.96 -27.78 -34.41
C GLU A 185 -24.35 -28.14 -32.97
N SER A 186 -23.85 -27.35 -32.03
CA SER A 186 -24.11 -27.52 -30.59
C SER A 186 -23.62 -28.85 -29.99
N CYS A 187 -22.84 -29.63 -30.74
CA CYS A 187 -22.24 -30.87 -30.28
C CYS A 187 -20.85 -30.63 -29.67
N LYS A 188 -20.56 -31.32 -28.55
CA LYS A 188 -19.25 -31.33 -27.90
C LYS A 188 -18.40 -32.52 -28.37
N LYS A 189 -19.00 -33.71 -28.50
CA LYS A 189 -18.33 -34.93 -29.02
C LYS A 189 -19.27 -35.70 -29.93
N CYS A 190 -18.78 -36.15 -31.08
CA CYS A 190 -19.57 -36.83 -32.11
C CYS A 190 -18.97 -38.18 -32.53
N SER A 191 -19.79 -39.10 -33.04
CA SER A 191 -19.36 -40.35 -33.70
C SER A 191 -19.07 -40.14 -35.18
N SER A 192 -19.71 -39.16 -35.81
CA SER A 192 -19.52 -38.78 -37.20
C SER A 192 -19.77 -37.28 -37.37
N HIS A 193 -19.62 -36.76 -38.59
CA HIS A 193 -19.96 -35.36 -38.90
C HIS A 193 -21.47 -35.06 -38.83
N GLN A 194 -22.32 -36.07 -38.61
CA GLN A 194 -23.78 -35.94 -38.49
C GLN A 194 -24.33 -36.40 -37.14
N GLU A 195 -23.60 -37.24 -36.40
CA GLU A 195 -24.12 -37.87 -35.19
C GLU A 195 -23.41 -37.37 -33.94
N CYS A 196 -24.14 -36.65 -33.10
CA CYS A 196 -23.65 -36.21 -31.81
C CYS A 196 -23.80 -37.29 -30.73
N GLN A 197 -22.80 -37.38 -29.85
CA GLN A 197 -22.80 -38.27 -28.68
C GLN A 197 -22.94 -37.50 -27.37
N ILE A 198 -22.35 -36.30 -27.29
CA ILE A 198 -22.37 -35.42 -26.13
C ILE A 198 -22.60 -34.00 -26.62
N CYS A 199 -23.68 -33.37 -26.17
CA CYS A 199 -23.99 -31.98 -26.48
C CYS A 199 -23.15 -31.01 -25.63
N LYS A 200 -23.01 -29.78 -26.11
CA LYS A 200 -22.47 -28.67 -25.31
C LYS A 200 -23.41 -28.35 -24.15
N ASP A 201 -22.89 -27.67 -23.12
CA ASP A 201 -23.69 -27.20 -21.98
C ASP A 201 -24.89 -26.36 -22.48
N GLY A 202 -26.06 -26.58 -21.89
CA GLY A 202 -27.32 -25.95 -22.29
C GLY A 202 -28.04 -26.64 -23.46
N TYR A 203 -27.58 -27.81 -23.91
CA TYR A 203 -28.24 -28.58 -24.96
C TYR A 203 -28.52 -30.02 -24.53
N LEU A 204 -29.66 -30.55 -24.99
CA LEU A 204 -30.11 -31.92 -24.76
C LEU A 204 -29.93 -32.76 -26.03
N LEU A 205 -29.36 -33.95 -25.88
CA LEU A 205 -29.21 -34.91 -26.98
C LEU A 205 -30.56 -35.57 -27.29
N ASP A 206 -31.04 -35.42 -28.52
CA ASP A 206 -32.12 -36.22 -29.07
C ASP A 206 -31.55 -37.56 -29.60
N MET A 207 -31.91 -38.65 -28.93
CA MET A 207 -31.43 -39.99 -29.26
C MET A 207 -31.98 -40.55 -30.57
N LYS A 208 -33.06 -39.98 -31.13
CA LYS A 208 -33.62 -40.45 -32.41
C LYS A 208 -32.87 -39.85 -33.59
N SER A 209 -32.53 -38.57 -33.50
CA SER A 209 -31.82 -37.83 -34.56
C SER A 209 -30.30 -37.77 -34.33
N ASN A 210 -29.81 -38.13 -33.14
CA ASN A 210 -28.43 -37.89 -32.69
C ASN A 210 -28.02 -36.41 -32.80
N THR A 211 -28.97 -35.49 -32.60
CA THR A 211 -28.72 -34.03 -32.67
C THR A 211 -28.95 -33.36 -31.31
N CYS A 212 -28.46 -32.13 -31.16
CA CYS A 212 -28.55 -31.37 -29.92
C CYS A 212 -29.63 -30.29 -30.00
N THR A 213 -30.60 -30.34 -29.10
CA THR A 213 -31.66 -29.35 -28.99
C THR A 213 -31.39 -28.40 -27.84
N LEU A 214 -31.58 -27.09 -28.06
CA LEU A 214 -31.37 -26.07 -27.04
C LEU A 214 -32.34 -26.26 -25.87
N CYS A 215 -31.80 -26.30 -24.65
CA CYS A 215 -32.57 -26.25 -23.42
C CYS A 215 -33.16 -24.85 -23.19
N LYS A 216 -34.16 -24.74 -22.31
CA LYS A 216 -34.62 -23.45 -21.81
C LYS A 216 -33.47 -22.58 -21.28
N ALA A 217 -33.65 -21.26 -21.34
CA ALA A 217 -32.65 -20.28 -20.92
C ALA A 217 -32.11 -20.56 -19.50
N ASN A 218 -30.84 -20.23 -19.28
CA ASN A 218 -30.12 -20.43 -18.02
C ASN A 218 -29.94 -21.88 -17.54
N CYS A 219 -30.40 -22.87 -18.32
CA CYS A 219 -30.06 -24.26 -18.10
C CYS A 219 -28.61 -24.56 -18.47
N ARG A 220 -27.94 -25.30 -17.59
CA ARG A 220 -26.71 -26.03 -17.89
C ARG A 220 -27.02 -27.43 -18.42
N ALA A 221 -28.04 -28.08 -17.87
CA ALA A 221 -28.61 -29.33 -18.37
C ALA A 221 -30.12 -29.34 -18.16
N CYS A 222 -30.85 -29.99 -19.04
CA CYS A 222 -32.30 -30.10 -18.96
C CYS A 222 -32.78 -31.56 -19.07
N SER A 223 -33.90 -31.87 -18.42
CA SER A 223 -34.56 -33.18 -18.47
C SER A 223 -35.41 -33.34 -19.72
N SER A 224 -35.95 -32.22 -20.20
CA SER A 224 -36.61 -32.07 -21.50
C SER A 224 -36.26 -30.68 -22.04
N LYS A 225 -36.60 -30.40 -23.31
CA LYS A 225 -36.35 -29.09 -23.93
C LYS A 225 -36.81 -27.92 -23.05
N ASP A 226 -37.96 -28.08 -22.38
CA ASP A 226 -38.63 -27.02 -21.62
C ASP A 226 -38.47 -27.15 -20.10
N VAL A 227 -37.96 -28.28 -19.60
CA VAL A 227 -37.79 -28.52 -18.16
C VAL A 227 -36.32 -28.59 -17.81
N CYS A 228 -35.86 -27.59 -17.09
CA CYS A 228 -34.50 -27.53 -16.60
C CYS A 228 -34.23 -28.56 -15.51
N GLY A 229 -32.97 -28.98 -15.48
CA GLY A 229 -32.52 -30.03 -14.60
C GLY A 229 -31.34 -29.63 -13.73
N LEU A 230 -30.46 -28.82 -14.29
CA LEU A 230 -29.34 -28.21 -13.62
C LEU A 230 -29.15 -26.81 -14.20
N CYS A 231 -29.14 -25.81 -13.33
CA CYS A 231 -28.94 -24.42 -13.72
C CYS A 231 -27.46 -24.11 -13.94
N LYS A 232 -27.21 -23.06 -14.73
CA LYS A 232 -25.90 -22.39 -14.77
C LYS A 232 -25.61 -21.78 -13.40
N ASP A 233 -24.35 -21.42 -13.16
CA ASP A 233 -23.96 -20.74 -11.92
C ASP A 233 -24.83 -19.46 -11.69
N HIS A 234 -25.03 -19.10 -10.42
CA HIS A 234 -25.88 -17.97 -9.98
C HIS A 234 -27.36 -18.06 -10.37
N HIS A 235 -27.89 -19.27 -10.54
CA HIS A 235 -29.31 -19.52 -10.76
C HIS A 235 -29.80 -20.71 -9.94
N ASP A 236 -31.00 -20.59 -9.38
CA ASP A 236 -31.66 -21.65 -8.63
C ASP A 236 -32.75 -22.33 -9.48
N LEU A 237 -32.89 -23.65 -9.30
CA LEU A 237 -33.89 -24.44 -9.99
C LEU A 237 -35.22 -24.40 -9.22
N VAL A 238 -36.22 -23.73 -9.77
CA VAL A 238 -37.56 -23.59 -9.19
C VAL A 238 -38.60 -24.08 -10.19
N GLY A 239 -39.28 -25.19 -9.88
CA GLY A 239 -40.35 -25.71 -10.73
C GLY A 239 -39.93 -26.12 -12.15
N GLY A 240 -38.65 -26.48 -12.35
CA GLY A 240 -38.09 -26.78 -13.68
C GLY A 240 -37.56 -25.54 -14.42
N GLU A 241 -37.56 -24.37 -13.79
CA GLU A 241 -37.05 -23.11 -14.34
C GLU A 241 -35.79 -22.66 -13.60
N CYS A 242 -34.86 -22.02 -14.30
CA CYS A 242 -33.68 -21.42 -13.67
C CYS A 242 -33.89 -19.92 -13.47
N VAL A 243 -34.12 -19.54 -12.22
CA VAL A 243 -34.31 -18.15 -11.81
C VAL A 243 -32.99 -17.56 -11.28
N PRO A 244 -32.70 -16.26 -11.46
CA PRO A 244 -31.50 -15.63 -10.91
C PRO A 244 -31.37 -15.83 -9.39
N SER A 245 -30.16 -16.06 -8.90
CA SER A 245 -29.84 -16.23 -7.49
C SER A 245 -28.52 -15.54 -7.17
N GLU A 246 -28.60 -14.25 -6.84
CA GLU A 246 -27.47 -13.47 -6.31
C GLU A 246 -27.31 -13.64 -4.80
N CYS A 247 -28.37 -14.10 -4.12
CA CYS A 247 -28.40 -14.34 -2.69
C CYS A 247 -29.45 -15.38 -2.33
N ASN A 248 -29.27 -16.02 -1.17
CA ASN A 248 -30.27 -16.87 -0.53
C ASN A 248 -29.97 -16.98 0.97
N THR A 249 -30.69 -17.84 1.68
CA THR A 249 -30.53 -18.04 3.13
C THR A 249 -29.11 -18.45 3.54
N ASN A 250 -28.36 -19.09 2.65
CA ASN A 250 -26.99 -19.50 2.89
C ASN A 250 -25.93 -18.54 2.31
N ASN A 251 -26.32 -17.70 1.35
CA ASN A 251 -25.44 -16.77 0.64
C ASN A 251 -25.97 -15.35 0.81
N LEU A 252 -25.44 -14.68 1.81
CA LEU A 252 -25.83 -13.32 2.16
C LEU A 252 -25.24 -12.31 1.16
N CYS A 253 -25.96 -11.21 0.97
CA CYS A 253 -25.48 -10.08 0.18
C CYS A 253 -24.27 -9.39 0.81
N GLY A 254 -23.63 -8.52 0.04
CA GLY A 254 -22.51 -7.72 0.52
C GLY A 254 -22.89 -6.73 1.63
N PRO A 255 -21.92 -6.00 2.19
CA PRO A 255 -22.19 -4.92 3.12
C PRO A 255 -23.18 -3.90 2.51
N THR A 256 -24.04 -3.29 3.33
CA THR A 256 -25.04 -2.30 2.89
C THR A 256 -26.08 -2.82 1.90
N GLN A 257 -26.28 -4.13 1.82
CA GLN A 257 -27.27 -4.76 0.95
C GLN A 257 -28.17 -5.74 1.73
N PHE A 258 -29.36 -5.98 1.20
CA PHE A 258 -30.26 -7.04 1.66
C PHE A 258 -30.68 -7.94 0.48
N CYS A 259 -31.14 -9.14 0.80
CA CYS A 259 -31.60 -10.09 -0.20
C CYS A 259 -33.10 -9.89 -0.47
N ASP A 260 -33.45 -9.42 -1.67
CA ASP A 260 -34.84 -9.33 -2.14
C ASP A 260 -35.21 -10.66 -2.81
N ALA A 261 -35.66 -11.62 -2.00
CA ALA A 261 -35.99 -12.97 -2.45
C ALA A 261 -37.43 -13.05 -2.98
N LYS A 262 -37.58 -13.37 -4.27
CA LYS A 262 -38.87 -13.59 -4.93
C LYS A 262 -38.92 -14.97 -5.57
N SER A 263 -40.13 -15.46 -5.87
CA SER A 263 -40.31 -16.70 -6.62
C SER A 263 -39.71 -16.65 -8.04
N THR A 264 -39.53 -15.46 -8.59
CA THR A 264 -38.92 -15.21 -9.90
C THR A 264 -37.39 -15.05 -9.87
N GLY A 265 -36.78 -15.15 -8.68
CA GLY A 265 -35.35 -14.96 -8.46
C GLY A 265 -35.05 -14.07 -7.26
N SER A 266 -33.81 -14.13 -6.79
CA SER A 266 -33.33 -13.39 -5.62
C SER A 266 -32.15 -12.50 -6.02
N THR A 267 -32.24 -11.22 -5.70
CA THR A 267 -31.21 -10.22 -6.04
C THR A 267 -30.73 -9.47 -4.81
N CYS A 268 -29.47 -9.04 -4.83
CA CYS A 268 -28.92 -8.18 -3.79
C CYS A 268 -29.27 -6.72 -4.08
N VAL A 269 -29.98 -6.09 -3.16
CA VAL A 269 -30.45 -4.72 -3.30
C VAL A 269 -29.76 -3.85 -2.26
N ASN A 270 -29.23 -2.71 -2.70
CA ASN A 270 -28.60 -1.74 -1.81
C ASN A 270 -29.64 -1.16 -0.84
N CYS A 271 -29.22 -0.97 0.41
CA CYS A 271 -30.01 -0.25 1.40
C CYS A 271 -30.22 1.22 0.98
N MET A 272 -31.22 1.85 1.59
CA MET A 272 -31.44 3.30 1.45
C MET A 272 -30.20 4.11 1.90
N GLU A 273 -30.08 5.35 1.42
CA GLU A 273 -28.98 6.24 1.80
C GLU A 273 -28.84 6.35 3.33
N GLY A 274 -27.60 6.31 3.82
CA GLY A 274 -27.30 6.42 5.24
C GLY A 274 -27.60 5.16 6.05
N CYS A 275 -28.05 4.08 5.42
CA CYS A 275 -28.30 2.81 6.08
C CYS A 275 -27.13 1.83 5.86
N ASP A 276 -26.60 1.27 6.95
CA ASP A 276 -25.50 0.31 6.96
C ASP A 276 -26.02 -1.14 6.88
N SER A 277 -27.20 -1.41 7.44
CA SER A 277 -27.89 -2.69 7.30
C SER A 277 -29.40 -2.53 7.29
N CYS A 278 -30.08 -3.20 6.36
CA CYS A 278 -31.52 -3.10 6.14
C CYS A 278 -32.14 -4.49 5.91
N LYS A 279 -33.47 -4.59 6.08
CA LYS A 279 -34.24 -5.80 5.78
C LYS A 279 -35.04 -5.69 4.49
N THR A 280 -35.46 -4.47 4.18
CA THR A 280 -36.17 -4.09 2.96
C THR A 280 -35.65 -2.72 2.52
N LEU A 281 -36.11 -2.24 1.36
CA LEU A 281 -35.81 -0.89 0.87
C LEU A 281 -36.27 0.22 1.83
N GLU A 282 -37.24 -0.06 2.70
CA GLU A 282 -37.86 0.94 3.59
C GLU A 282 -37.49 0.74 5.06
N VAL A 283 -36.89 -0.40 5.41
CA VAL A 283 -36.61 -0.78 6.80
C VAL A 283 -35.11 -0.87 7.05
N CYS A 284 -34.56 0.21 7.60
CA CYS A 284 -33.19 0.26 8.08
C CYS A 284 -33.06 -0.27 9.51
N SER A 285 -32.19 -1.28 9.70
CA SER A 285 -31.89 -1.86 11.00
C SER A 285 -30.73 -1.13 11.71
N ARG A 286 -29.75 -0.63 10.96
CA ARG A 286 -28.60 0.13 11.50
C ARG A 286 -28.20 1.24 10.53
N CYS A 287 -28.07 2.45 11.04
CA CYS A 287 -27.58 3.59 10.26
C CYS A 287 -26.05 3.59 10.17
N SER A 288 -25.55 4.12 9.06
CA SER A 288 -24.14 4.42 8.84
C SER A 288 -23.66 5.53 9.77
N THR A 289 -22.34 5.64 9.95
CA THR A 289 -21.73 6.74 10.69
C THR A 289 -22.17 8.10 10.13
N GLY A 290 -22.49 9.06 10.99
CA GLY A 290 -23.01 10.37 10.61
C GLY A 290 -24.52 10.43 10.34
N TYR A 291 -25.26 9.36 10.63
CA TYR A 291 -26.72 9.31 10.55
C TYR A 291 -27.35 8.86 11.87
N LEU A 292 -28.50 9.45 12.19
CA LEU A 292 -29.36 9.11 13.33
C LEU A 292 -30.50 8.20 12.85
N LYS A 293 -30.70 7.07 13.54
CA LYS A 293 -31.85 6.19 13.31
C LYS A 293 -33.11 6.85 13.88
N GLN A 294 -34.08 7.11 13.02
CA GLN A 294 -35.42 7.54 13.41
C GLN A 294 -36.42 6.59 12.77
N ASP A 295 -37.09 5.82 13.62
CA ASP A 295 -37.91 4.68 13.23
C ASP A 295 -37.12 3.71 12.33
N ASP A 296 -37.58 3.51 11.10
CA ASP A 296 -36.99 2.60 10.11
C ASP A 296 -36.10 3.32 9.09
N ARG A 297 -35.80 4.61 9.31
CA ARG A 297 -35.01 5.44 8.40
C ARG A 297 -33.80 6.07 9.09
N CYS A 298 -32.85 6.51 8.26
CA CYS A 298 -31.64 7.19 8.72
C CYS A 298 -31.68 8.64 8.26
N LEU A 299 -31.58 9.56 9.22
CA LEU A 299 -31.52 10.99 8.96
C LEU A 299 -30.09 11.48 9.16
N LYS A 300 -29.63 12.33 8.26
CA LYS A 300 -28.26 12.83 8.26
C LYS A 300 -28.06 13.76 9.46
N CYS A 301 -26.97 13.58 10.19
CA CYS A 301 -26.53 14.52 11.21
C CYS A 301 -25.99 15.82 10.58
N ALA A 302 -25.63 16.79 11.41
CA ALA A 302 -24.91 17.99 10.96
C ALA A 302 -23.66 17.63 10.12
N PRO A 303 -23.21 18.52 9.21
CA PRO A 303 -22.00 18.29 8.43
C PRO A 303 -20.79 17.94 9.30
N ASN A 304 -19.99 16.98 8.83
CA ASN A 304 -18.79 16.47 9.50
C ASN A 304 -19.03 15.82 10.88
N CYS A 305 -20.27 15.42 11.17
CA CYS A 305 -20.62 14.74 12.40
C CYS A 305 -20.48 13.23 12.28
N GLN A 306 -19.91 12.60 13.33
CA GLN A 306 -19.85 11.16 13.49
C GLN A 306 -21.12 10.61 14.16
N GLN A 307 -21.63 11.29 15.19
CA GLN A 307 -22.81 10.88 15.95
C GLN A 307 -23.60 12.10 16.44
N CYS A 308 -24.92 12.05 16.33
CA CYS A 308 -25.85 13.06 16.82
C CYS A 308 -27.01 12.39 17.57
N SER A 309 -27.63 13.12 18.50
CA SER A 309 -28.87 12.68 19.18
C SER A 309 -30.12 13.36 18.61
N VAL A 310 -29.94 14.45 17.89
CA VAL A 310 -30.98 15.20 17.21
C VAL A 310 -30.51 15.45 15.78
N VAL A 311 -31.45 15.49 14.84
CA VAL A 311 -31.16 15.83 13.45
C VAL A 311 -30.50 17.21 13.40
N ASP A 312 -29.55 17.38 12.47
CA ASP A 312 -28.79 18.63 12.27
C ASP A 312 -27.95 19.12 13.46
N THR A 313 -27.79 18.33 14.53
CA THR A 313 -26.82 18.61 15.60
C THR A 313 -25.63 17.66 15.52
N CYS A 314 -24.63 17.89 16.38
CA CYS A 314 -23.53 16.96 16.54
C CYS A 314 -23.11 16.80 18.00
N ASN A 315 -22.90 15.55 18.40
CA ASN A 315 -22.33 15.22 19.71
C ASN A 315 -20.85 14.83 19.60
N GLN A 316 -20.45 14.31 18.44
CA GLN A 316 -19.09 13.86 18.18
C GLN A 316 -18.72 14.13 16.73
N CYS A 317 -17.66 14.89 16.49
CA CYS A 317 -17.16 15.18 15.15
C CYS A 317 -16.41 13.98 14.54
N LEU A 318 -16.39 13.90 13.20
CA LEU A 318 -15.55 12.96 12.48
C LEU A 318 -14.06 13.19 12.81
N THR A 319 -13.24 12.16 12.64
CA THR A 319 -11.79 12.27 12.85
C THR A 319 -11.18 13.39 11.99
N GLY A 320 -10.43 14.30 12.61
CA GLY A 320 -9.86 15.49 11.95
C GLY A 320 -10.77 16.71 11.95
N TYR A 321 -11.85 16.69 12.74
CA TYR A 321 -12.75 17.83 12.97
C TYR A 321 -12.90 18.07 14.47
N ARG A 322 -13.00 19.34 14.86
CA ARG A 322 -13.22 19.77 16.25
C ARG A 322 -14.59 20.42 16.41
N PHE A 323 -15.15 20.28 17.61
CA PHE A 323 -16.41 20.90 17.99
C PHE A 323 -16.16 22.36 18.39
N THR A 324 -16.92 23.30 17.83
CA THR A 324 -16.83 24.73 18.14
C THR A 324 -17.90 25.16 19.15
N ASN A 325 -17.78 26.37 19.69
CA ASN A 325 -18.77 26.95 20.59
C ASN A 325 -20.16 27.09 19.93
N ASP A 326 -20.21 27.20 18.60
CA ASP A 326 -21.44 27.28 17.81
C ASP A 326 -22.05 25.90 17.48
N GLN A 327 -21.60 24.83 18.16
CA GLN A 327 -22.03 23.45 17.97
C GLN A 327 -21.79 22.89 16.56
N GLN A 328 -20.80 23.42 15.84
CA GLN A 328 -20.43 22.97 14.51
C GLN A 328 -19.13 22.18 14.53
N CYS A 329 -19.03 21.17 13.66
CA CYS A 329 -17.80 20.42 13.43
C CYS A 329 -17.01 21.03 12.28
N VAL A 330 -15.94 21.73 12.64
CA VAL A 330 -15.05 22.41 11.69
C VAL A 330 -13.76 21.63 11.51
N LYS A 331 -13.19 21.69 10.31
CA LYS A 331 -11.99 20.92 9.96
C LYS A 331 -10.80 21.41 10.78
N ASP A 332 -10.08 20.48 11.40
CA ASP A 332 -8.93 20.78 12.23
C ASP A 332 -7.63 20.29 11.57
N GLN A 333 -6.74 21.21 11.21
CA GLN A 333 -5.48 20.84 10.55
C GLN A 333 -4.41 20.42 11.55
N CYS A 334 -4.55 20.81 12.82
CA CYS A 334 -3.56 20.56 13.85
C CYS A 334 -4.22 20.39 15.23
N GLU A 335 -3.75 19.41 16.00
CA GLU A 335 -4.21 19.09 17.35
C GLU A 335 -3.00 18.80 18.25
N ASN A 336 -3.21 18.72 19.57
CA ASN A 336 -2.22 18.25 20.56
C ASN A 336 -1.54 16.90 20.21
N LYS A 337 -2.11 16.08 19.30
CA LYS A 337 -1.51 14.84 18.77
C LYS A 337 -0.97 14.93 17.34
N ARG A 338 -1.47 15.88 16.53
CA ARG A 338 -0.99 16.18 15.16
C ARG A 338 -0.36 17.57 15.19
N GLY A 339 0.93 17.62 15.51
CA GLY A 339 1.71 18.83 15.36
C GLY A 339 1.77 19.28 13.89
N CYS A 340 2.01 20.57 13.67
CA CYS A 340 2.30 21.08 12.34
C CYS A 340 3.68 20.59 11.84
N SER A 341 3.91 20.64 10.53
CA SER A 341 5.23 20.40 9.95
C SER A 341 6.26 21.41 10.49
N GLN A 342 7.55 21.07 10.41
CA GLN A 342 8.63 21.88 10.95
C GLN A 342 8.59 23.33 10.41
N GLY A 343 8.72 24.32 11.31
CA GLY A 343 8.63 25.75 10.97
C GLY A 343 7.20 26.31 10.88
N LYS A 344 6.19 25.51 11.26
CA LYS A 344 4.79 25.95 11.37
C LYS A 344 4.27 25.81 12.78
N SER A 345 3.38 26.71 13.19
CA SER A 345 2.68 26.66 14.47
C SER A 345 1.18 26.49 14.26
N CYS A 346 0.50 25.89 15.24
CA CYS A 346 -0.94 25.71 15.19
C CYS A 346 -1.63 26.97 15.70
N LYS A 347 -2.40 27.65 14.84
CA LYS A 347 -3.21 28.80 15.23
C LYS A 347 -4.63 28.34 15.52
N GLU A 348 -5.08 28.58 16.74
CA GLU A 348 -6.45 28.32 17.14
C GLU A 348 -7.40 29.35 16.53
N LEU A 349 -8.47 28.87 15.89
CA LEU A 349 -9.52 29.70 15.31
C LEU A 349 -10.89 29.05 15.57
N ASP A 350 -11.93 29.88 15.67
CA ASP A 350 -13.32 29.40 15.75
C ASP A 350 -13.75 28.65 14.48
N SER A 351 -13.13 28.95 13.33
CA SER A 351 -13.33 28.25 12.06
C SER A 351 -12.52 26.95 11.92
N GLY A 352 -11.76 26.55 12.95
CA GLY A 352 -10.89 25.36 12.97
C GLY A 352 -9.41 25.71 12.91
N ASN A 353 -8.56 24.93 13.59
CA ASN A 353 -7.15 25.30 13.70
C ASN A 353 -6.45 25.09 12.36
N ILE A 354 -5.53 26.00 12.07
CA ILE A 354 -4.72 25.97 10.85
C ILE A 354 -3.24 26.01 11.20
N CYS A 355 -2.42 25.35 10.39
CA CYS A 355 -0.97 25.50 10.50
C CYS A 355 -0.52 26.78 9.80
N ILE A 356 -0.04 27.75 10.58
CA ILE A 356 0.53 28.99 10.07
C ILE A 356 2.05 28.87 9.94
N GLN A 357 2.62 29.56 8.96
CA GLN A 357 4.07 29.65 8.80
C GLN A 357 4.64 30.61 9.86
N CYS A 358 5.67 30.16 10.58
CA CYS A 358 6.36 31.03 11.52
C CYS A 358 7.33 31.98 10.81
N PRO A 359 7.67 33.13 11.43
CA PRO A 359 8.74 34.01 10.96
C PRO A 359 10.06 33.25 10.71
N ASP A 360 10.95 33.82 9.89
CA ASP A 360 12.27 33.26 9.66
C ASP A 360 13.04 33.05 10.97
N LEU A 361 13.80 31.97 11.04
CA LEU A 361 14.58 31.56 12.22
C LEU A 361 13.73 31.27 13.48
N CYS A 362 12.41 31.19 13.36
CA CYS A 362 11.48 30.88 14.43
C CYS A 362 11.12 29.39 14.48
N LYS A 363 11.23 28.78 15.66
CA LYS A 363 10.85 27.39 15.92
C LYS A 363 9.38 27.27 16.31
N VAL A 364 8.90 28.14 17.17
CA VAL A 364 7.49 28.21 17.63
C VAL A 364 7.06 29.67 17.63
N CYS A 365 5.89 29.95 17.05
CA CYS A 365 5.32 31.29 16.94
C CYS A 365 3.87 31.31 17.44
N SER A 366 3.39 32.46 17.93
CA SER A 366 1.98 32.65 18.29
C SER A 366 1.14 33.14 17.11
N ASP A 367 1.77 33.87 16.18
CA ASP A 367 1.17 34.35 14.95
C ASP A 367 2.27 34.48 13.87
N THR A 368 1.94 35.08 12.72
CA THR A 368 2.85 35.20 11.57
C THR A 368 4.04 36.13 11.81
N ASP A 369 4.02 36.94 12.87
CA ASP A 369 5.02 37.99 13.13
C ASP A 369 5.72 37.82 14.49
N THR A 370 5.09 37.10 15.42
CA THR A 370 5.54 36.96 16.80
C THR A 370 6.13 35.58 17.05
N CYS A 371 7.46 35.55 17.21
CA CYS A 371 8.17 34.34 17.59
C CYS A 371 8.20 34.17 19.13
N THR A 372 7.93 32.95 19.61
CA THR A 372 7.98 32.60 21.03
C THR A 372 9.15 31.69 21.38
N GLU A 373 9.69 30.97 20.39
CA GLU A 373 10.93 30.19 20.53
C GLU A 373 11.74 30.28 19.24
N CYS A 374 12.97 30.79 19.29
CA CYS A 374 13.88 30.78 18.15
C CYS A 374 14.43 29.37 17.87
N LEU A 375 14.89 29.12 16.65
CA LEU A 375 15.70 27.94 16.35
C LEU A 375 16.97 27.93 17.21
N LYS A 376 17.54 26.74 17.46
CA LYS A 376 18.69 26.54 18.37
C LYS A 376 19.92 27.41 18.07
N TYR A 377 20.07 27.87 16.83
CA TYR A 377 21.18 28.71 16.36
C TYR A 377 20.79 30.19 16.18
N ALA A 378 19.69 30.62 16.81
CA ALA A 378 19.18 31.98 16.75
C ALA A 378 18.82 32.49 18.16
N ARG A 379 18.90 33.81 18.37
CA ARG A 379 18.57 34.49 19.63
C ARG A 379 17.54 35.59 19.43
N PHE A 380 16.82 35.93 20.50
CA PHE A 380 15.92 37.09 20.50
C PHE A 380 16.69 38.42 20.52
N THR A 381 16.23 39.38 19.72
CA THR A 381 16.57 40.80 19.85
C THR A 381 15.70 41.46 20.94
N LEU A 382 16.01 42.72 21.28
CA LEU A 382 15.20 43.53 22.19
C LEU A 382 13.74 43.68 21.69
N ASP A 383 13.54 43.62 20.37
CA ASP A 383 12.23 43.69 19.71
C ASP A 383 11.57 42.31 19.52
N LYS A 384 12.05 41.27 20.22
CA LYS A 384 11.53 39.88 20.15
C LYS A 384 11.57 39.24 18.76
N LYS A 385 12.46 39.69 17.88
CA LYS A 385 12.75 39.01 16.59
C LYS A 385 13.90 38.03 16.75
N CYS A 386 13.83 36.90 16.06
CA CYS A 386 14.94 35.94 16.02
C CYS A 386 15.99 36.41 15.01
N VAL A 387 17.24 36.53 15.46
CA VAL A 387 18.41 36.77 14.62
C VAL A 387 19.41 35.65 14.81
N GLU A 388 20.22 35.42 13.79
CA GLU A 388 21.21 34.35 13.79
C GLU A 388 22.25 34.55 14.90
N ASP A 389 22.54 33.49 15.66
CA ASP A 389 23.56 33.46 16.72
C ASP A 389 24.52 32.30 16.48
N GLN A 390 25.36 32.47 15.46
CA GLN A 390 26.36 31.48 15.08
C GLN A 390 27.45 31.27 16.14
N CYS A 391 27.48 32.09 17.19
CA CYS A 391 28.49 32.05 18.24
C CYS A 391 28.11 31.17 19.46
N GLN A 392 26.87 30.72 19.59
CA GLN A 392 26.43 29.87 20.71
C GLN A 392 26.69 28.36 20.52
N GLN A 393 27.23 27.95 19.38
CA GLN A 393 27.73 26.58 19.28
C GLN A 393 28.98 26.46 20.15
N ASN A 394 28.95 25.48 21.05
CA ASN A 394 29.95 25.16 22.07
C ASN A 394 31.29 24.73 21.40
N ILE A 395 31.97 25.68 20.77
CA ILE A 395 33.17 25.46 19.97
C ILE A 395 34.25 26.38 20.52
N SER A 396 34.85 25.94 21.61
CA SER A 396 36.08 26.47 22.19
C SER A 396 37.33 26.19 21.32
N GLN A 397 37.19 26.03 20.00
CA GLN A 397 38.25 25.42 19.16
C GLN A 397 38.59 26.07 17.81
N PHE A 398 37.96 27.18 17.41
CA PHE A 398 38.48 27.91 16.23
C PHE A 398 39.59 28.89 16.63
N ALA A 399 40.83 28.40 16.64
CA ALA A 399 42.01 29.27 16.70
C ALA A 399 41.99 30.25 15.51
N GLY A 400 42.11 31.55 15.79
CA GLY A 400 42.15 32.59 14.77
C GLY A 400 40.80 33.19 14.34
N PHE A 401 39.71 32.95 15.06
CA PHE A 401 38.43 33.66 14.87
C PHE A 401 37.89 34.21 16.20
N TYR A 402 37.18 35.33 16.15
CA TYR A 402 36.45 35.90 17.28
C TYR A 402 34.98 36.11 16.92
N CYS A 403 34.11 36.05 17.92
CA CYS A 403 32.71 36.35 17.71
C CYS A 403 32.49 37.87 17.71
N LYS A 404 32.02 38.40 16.59
CA LYS A 404 31.58 39.79 16.50
C LYS A 404 30.10 39.87 16.85
N VAL A 405 29.82 40.56 17.95
CA VAL A 405 28.45 40.88 18.39
C VAL A 405 27.94 42.04 17.54
N GLN A 406 26.80 41.86 16.86
CA GLN A 406 26.10 42.91 16.12
C GLN A 406 24.61 42.92 16.49
N ASP A 407 23.95 44.06 16.28
CA ASP A 407 22.52 44.23 16.60
C ASP A 407 21.62 43.30 15.76
N ASN A 408 22.10 42.88 14.60
CA ASN A 408 21.45 42.06 13.58
C ASN A 408 21.94 40.60 13.54
N GLY A 409 22.67 40.15 14.57
CA GLY A 409 23.12 38.76 14.72
C GLY A 409 24.60 38.65 15.03
N ASN A 410 25.01 37.53 15.63
CA ASN A 410 26.40 37.29 15.97
C ASN A 410 27.07 36.44 14.88
N SER A 411 28.27 36.83 14.45
CA SER A 411 29.01 36.13 13.38
C SER A 411 30.48 35.95 13.75
N TRP A 412 31.10 34.89 13.21
CA TRP A 412 32.54 34.65 13.36
C TRP A 412 33.32 35.51 12.37
N GLU A 413 34.25 36.31 12.88
CA GLU A 413 35.21 37.06 12.07
C GLU A 413 36.64 36.59 12.33
N GLN A 414 37.50 36.68 11.31
CA GLN A 414 38.89 36.23 11.40
C GLN A 414 39.73 37.21 12.23
N CYS A 415 40.61 36.67 13.06
CA CYS A 415 41.58 37.41 13.85
C CYS A 415 42.62 38.13 12.97
N PRO A 416 43.25 39.20 13.49
CA PRO A 416 44.39 39.84 12.84
C PRO A 416 45.53 38.85 12.57
N ALA A 417 46.37 39.17 11.57
CA ALA A 417 47.48 38.31 11.15
C ALA A 417 48.40 37.96 12.34
N ASN A 418 48.89 36.71 12.35
CA ASN A 418 49.77 36.15 13.40
C ASN A 418 49.14 36.06 14.80
N CYS A 419 47.82 36.19 14.89
CA CYS A 419 47.09 36.05 16.14
C CYS A 419 46.47 34.65 16.28
N PHE A 420 46.64 34.04 17.46
CA PHE A 420 46.07 32.73 17.82
C PHE A 420 44.69 32.87 18.48
N THR A 421 44.52 33.80 19.41
CA THR A 421 43.22 34.22 19.97
C THR A 421 43.12 35.74 19.96
N CYS A 422 41.95 36.28 19.60
CA CYS A 422 41.70 37.72 19.57
C CYS A 422 40.31 38.05 20.12
N ASP A 423 40.16 39.27 20.63
CA ASP A 423 38.85 39.81 21.07
C ASP A 423 38.22 40.71 20.01
N SER A 424 39.02 41.19 19.05
CA SER A 424 38.56 41.97 17.92
C SER A 424 39.52 41.90 16.74
N LYS A 425 39.14 42.50 15.60
CA LYS A 425 40.01 42.69 14.41
C LYS A 425 41.32 43.42 14.69
N THR A 426 41.45 44.11 15.83
CA THR A 426 42.63 44.91 16.18
C THR A 426 43.26 44.50 17.51
N VAL A 427 42.63 43.61 18.27
CA VAL A 427 43.08 43.24 19.61
C VAL A 427 43.39 41.75 19.63
N CYS A 428 44.67 41.41 19.49
CA CYS A 428 45.16 40.06 19.70
C CYS A 428 45.41 39.80 21.19
N THR A 429 44.84 38.72 21.73
CA THR A 429 45.02 38.30 23.12
C THR A 429 46.10 37.25 23.28
N GLN A 430 46.39 36.48 22.23
CA GLN A 430 47.51 35.53 22.18
C GLN A 430 48.13 35.48 20.80
N CYS A 431 49.43 35.78 20.71
CA CYS A 431 50.18 35.69 19.46
C CYS A 431 50.60 34.25 19.15
N LYS A 432 50.70 33.92 17.87
CA LYS A 432 51.33 32.67 17.43
C LYS A 432 52.84 32.71 17.72
N ASP A 433 53.44 31.56 18.01
CA ASP A 433 54.89 31.37 18.15
C ASP A 433 55.59 32.22 19.23
N ASN A 434 54.90 32.52 20.33
CA ASN A 434 55.42 33.29 21.48
C ASN A 434 55.96 34.70 21.14
N ALA A 435 55.52 35.29 20.03
CA ALA A 435 55.86 36.69 19.72
C ALA A 435 55.25 37.62 20.81
N PRO A 436 56.02 38.58 21.36
CA PRO A 436 55.49 39.49 22.38
C PRO A 436 54.43 40.42 21.78
N PRO A 437 53.23 40.55 22.38
CA PRO A 437 52.23 41.49 21.93
C PRO A 437 52.70 42.92 22.23
N VAL A 438 52.70 43.78 21.22
CA VAL A 438 52.96 45.23 21.38
C VAL A 438 51.73 45.95 20.84
N ASP A 439 51.02 46.67 21.72
CA ASP A 439 49.78 47.39 21.41
C ASP A 439 48.71 46.57 20.65
N GLY A 440 48.48 45.32 21.10
CA GLY A 440 47.44 44.44 20.52
C GLY A 440 47.80 43.81 19.17
N ALA A 441 49.00 44.04 18.65
CA ALA A 441 49.54 43.42 17.43
C ALA A 441 50.78 42.55 17.72
N CYS A 442 50.94 41.48 16.95
CA CYS A 442 52.05 40.53 17.08
C CYS A 442 53.18 40.89 16.11
N VAL A 443 54.34 41.27 16.62
CA VAL A 443 55.48 41.73 15.81
C VAL A 443 56.60 40.67 15.82
N ILE A 444 57.02 40.23 14.64
CA ILE A 444 58.10 39.24 14.48
C ILE A 444 59.42 40.00 14.29
N GLN A 445 60.40 39.85 15.20
CA GLN A 445 61.76 40.38 15.01
C GLN A 445 62.62 39.35 14.28
N ASN A 446 62.94 39.58 13.00
CA ASN A 446 63.89 38.77 12.25
C ASN A 446 65.24 39.48 12.18
N ASN A 447 66.25 38.95 12.88
CA ASN A 447 67.65 39.33 12.73
C ASN A 447 68.39 38.25 11.92
N GLN A 448 68.76 38.57 10.68
CA GLN A 448 69.88 37.92 9.98
C GLN A 448 70.54 38.94 9.03
N ILE A 449 71.85 39.12 9.21
CA ILE A 449 72.75 39.85 8.31
C ILE A 449 73.31 38.84 7.29
N SER A 450 73.29 39.16 6.00
CA SER A 450 74.34 38.73 5.05
C SER A 450 74.30 39.56 3.76
N ASN A 451 75.48 39.98 3.31
CA ASN A 451 75.75 40.85 2.17
C ASN A 451 75.67 40.12 0.82
N GLY A 452 75.27 40.82 -0.26
CA GLY A 452 75.46 40.37 -1.64
C GLY A 452 74.83 41.25 -2.75
N SER A 453 75.61 42.19 -3.28
CA SER A 453 75.70 42.76 -4.65
C SER A 453 74.48 43.05 -5.57
N MET A 454 74.41 44.35 -5.96
CA MET A 454 74.45 44.94 -7.32
C MET A 454 73.19 45.10 -8.24
N ILE A 455 72.91 46.40 -8.51
CA ILE A 455 72.42 47.09 -9.74
C ILE A 455 70.92 47.02 -10.11
N GLY A 456 70.29 48.22 -10.26
CA GLY A 456 69.09 48.39 -11.11
C GLY A 456 68.11 49.56 -10.85
N ILE A 457 68.56 50.83 -11.00
CA ILE A 457 67.92 52.00 -11.69
C ILE A 457 66.36 52.08 -11.91
N VAL A 458 65.79 53.25 -11.50
CA VAL A 458 64.76 54.14 -12.14
C VAL A 458 63.25 54.11 -11.76
N VAL A 459 62.80 55.27 -11.21
CA VAL A 459 61.61 56.12 -11.50
C VAL A 459 60.21 55.48 -11.30
N GLY A 460 59.20 56.11 -10.70
CA GLY A 460 58.91 57.48 -10.24
C GLY A 460 57.38 57.65 -10.11
N ILE A 461 56.93 58.91 -9.88
CA ILE A 461 55.53 59.42 -9.83
C ILE A 461 54.91 59.33 -8.41
N ILE A 462 54.87 60.36 -7.55
CA ILE A 462 54.29 61.73 -7.56
C ILE A 462 52.76 61.79 -7.72
N ALA A 463 52.10 62.38 -6.69
CA ALA A 463 51.05 63.42 -6.75
C ALA A 463 49.89 63.10 -5.76
N VAL A 464 49.70 63.81 -4.62
CA VAL A 464 48.98 65.12 -4.47
C VAL A 464 47.45 64.87 -4.49
N VAL A 465 46.55 65.35 -3.62
CA VAL A 465 46.40 66.41 -2.60
C VAL A 465 45.03 66.09 -1.90
N GLY A 466 44.63 66.55 -0.72
CA GLY A 466 44.82 67.85 -0.10
C GLY A 466 44.20 67.97 1.29
N ILE A 467 44.61 69.05 1.93
CA ILE A 467 44.38 69.52 3.30
C ILE A 467 43.04 70.27 3.40
N VAL A 468 42.56 70.48 4.63
CA VAL A 468 42.02 71.73 5.24
C VAL A 468 40.94 71.34 6.29
N ILE A 469 41.29 71.26 7.59
CA ILE A 469 41.39 72.30 8.64
C ILE A 469 40.05 72.60 9.34
N GLY A 470 40.12 72.61 10.68
CA GLY A 470 39.36 73.49 11.59
C GLY A 470 38.15 72.79 12.23
N GLY A 471 37.99 72.73 13.55
CA GLY A 471 38.63 73.41 14.66
C GLY A 471 37.58 73.93 15.63
N VAL A 472 37.59 73.36 16.86
CA VAL A 472 37.17 73.97 18.15
C VAL A 472 35.64 74.17 18.31
N VAL A 473 34.96 73.72 19.38
CA VAL A 473 34.86 74.39 20.70
C VAL A 473 33.90 73.61 21.61
N TYR A 474 34.36 73.38 22.85
CA TYR A 474 33.64 73.26 24.14
C TYR A 474 32.50 72.24 24.33
N ALA A 475 32.22 71.71 25.52
CA ALA A 475 32.89 71.56 26.81
C ALA A 475 31.90 70.86 27.76
N VAL A 476 32.43 70.33 28.88
CA VAL A 476 31.81 70.30 30.22
C VAL A 476 30.82 69.16 30.56
N GLN A 477 31.36 68.25 31.41
CA GLN A 477 30.79 67.73 32.69
C GLN A 477 29.65 66.69 32.60
N MET A 478 29.53 65.63 33.44
CA MET A 478 30.01 65.27 34.79
C MET A 478 30.05 63.71 34.91
N LYS A 479 31.06 63.09 35.55
CA LYS A 479 31.07 62.56 36.96
C LYS A 479 29.85 61.68 37.28
N LYS A 480 29.92 60.43 37.78
CA LYS A 480 30.67 59.77 38.89
C LYS A 480 30.10 58.32 38.91
N LYS A 481 30.63 57.24 39.51
CA LYS A 481 31.47 57.05 40.69
C LYS A 481 31.90 55.57 40.73
N SER A 482 33.08 55.34 41.26
CA SER A 482 33.73 54.08 41.61
C SER A 482 33.20 53.47 42.93
N ASN A 483 33.42 52.17 43.13
CA ASN A 483 34.05 51.49 44.30
C ASN A 483 33.50 50.05 44.49
N LEU A 484 34.35 48.99 44.49
CA LEU A 484 35.05 48.39 45.66
C LEU A 484 34.00 47.88 46.70
N VAL A 485 33.91 46.64 47.18
CA VAL A 485 34.93 45.65 47.59
C VAL A 485 34.23 44.30 47.92
N GLN A 486 34.91 43.23 47.51
CA GLN A 486 35.12 41.90 48.10
C GLN A 486 34.04 41.04 48.80
N LYS A 487 34.16 39.74 48.46
CA LYS A 487 34.36 38.53 49.32
C LYS A 487 33.32 38.23 50.40
N ASN A 488 33.00 36.99 50.74
CA ASN A 488 33.37 35.65 50.30
C ASN A 488 32.40 34.69 51.02
N SER A 489 32.26 33.47 50.48
CA SER A 489 32.28 32.17 51.20
C SER A 489 31.49 32.01 52.51
N ASN A 490 30.79 30.92 52.81
CA ASN A 490 30.77 29.53 52.40
C ASN A 490 29.58 28.90 53.16
N VAL A 491 29.13 27.70 52.77
CA VAL A 491 28.73 26.56 53.62
C VAL A 491 27.83 25.61 52.80
N LYS A 492 28.37 24.42 52.48
CA LYS A 492 27.69 23.17 52.11
C LYS A 492 27.18 22.49 53.41
N PRO A 493 26.57 21.28 53.40
CA PRO A 493 25.62 20.59 52.51
C PRO A 493 24.46 19.96 53.34
N ASN A 494 23.42 19.37 52.73
CA ASN A 494 22.83 18.14 53.31
C ASN A 494 22.04 17.27 52.32
N LYS A 495 22.11 15.98 52.57
CA LYS A 495 21.50 14.81 51.93
C LYS A 495 20.01 14.65 52.26
N GLN A 496 19.29 13.94 51.39
CA GLN A 496 18.34 12.85 51.72
C GLN A 496 17.99 12.14 50.39
N ASN A 497 18.54 10.94 50.12
CA ASN A 497 18.01 9.58 50.40
C ASN A 497 16.81 9.19 49.51
N ILE A 498 16.97 8.24 48.55
CA ILE A 498 16.95 6.75 48.68
C ILE A 498 15.49 6.23 48.58
N GLN A 499 15.06 5.28 47.72
CA GLN A 499 15.49 3.88 47.44
C GLN A 499 14.70 3.41 46.16
N PHE A 500 15.33 2.80 45.14
CA PHE A 500 15.33 1.34 44.79
C PHE A 500 13.96 0.78 44.29
N GLN A 501 13.81 -0.13 43.31
CA GLN A 501 14.69 -1.15 42.71
C GLN A 501 14.26 -1.54 41.28
N ILE A 502 15.27 -2.05 40.57
CA ILE A 502 15.33 -2.89 39.36
C ILE A 502 14.84 -4.31 39.77
N ASP A 503 14.12 -5.14 39.01
CA ASP A 503 14.70 -5.99 37.95
C ASP A 503 13.66 -6.90 37.24
N GLU A 504 14.04 -7.25 36.02
CA GLU A 504 13.86 -8.50 35.26
C GLU A 504 12.52 -9.21 35.02
N SER A 505 12.30 -9.50 33.73
CA SER A 505 11.24 -10.33 33.17
C SER A 505 11.85 -11.56 32.51
N VAL A 506 11.60 -12.77 33.02
CA VAL A 506 11.96 -14.04 32.34
C VAL A 506 10.95 -15.16 32.66
N ARG A 507 10.35 -15.69 31.57
CA ARG A 507 9.76 -17.05 31.37
C ARG A 507 8.45 -17.41 32.12
N ILE A 508 7.63 -18.38 31.73
CA ILE A 508 7.30 -19.18 30.53
C ILE A 508 5.95 -19.85 30.89
N LEU A 509 5.16 -20.17 29.86
CA LEU A 509 4.00 -21.07 29.81
C LEU A 509 3.90 -22.16 30.89
N THR A 510 2.68 -22.37 31.42
CA THR A 510 1.99 -23.68 31.44
C THR A 510 0.49 -23.50 31.69
N LYS A 511 -0.32 -24.14 30.84
CA LYS A 511 -1.76 -24.42 31.01
C LYS A 511 -1.88 -25.90 31.36
N THR A 512 -2.63 -26.21 32.41
CA THR A 512 -3.36 -27.46 32.61
C THR A 512 -4.49 -27.16 33.57
N GLU A 513 -5.70 -27.04 33.03
CA GLU A 513 -6.96 -27.69 33.46
C GLU A 513 -8.09 -27.29 32.51
#